data_AF-A0A6L5HM98-F1
#
_entry.id   AF-A0A6L5HM98-F1
#
_cell.length_a   1.000
_cell.length_b   1.000
_cell.length_c   1.000
_cell.angle_alpha   90.00
_cell.angle_beta   90.00
_cell.angle_gamma   90.00
#
_symmetry.space_group_name_H-M   'P 1'
#
loop_
_entity.id
_entity.type
_entity.pdbx_description
1 polymer ?
#
loop_
_entity_poly.entity_id
_entity_poly.type
_entity_poly.pdbx_seq_one_letter_code
_entity_poly.pdbx_strand_id
1 'polypeptide(L)'
;MKGFLKAAKVCVGLAGSLQAVAADIEWYYRNFAPTDLASLKGCRKDTLYDGYLSSLKKGLEVAPEIDHMRIPLFIKNLLGKVDVEYQLMGYKAYDEYEASGKPGPNPSAGVMESCDTDVSNSLKNRIKINELSLKALHAR
;
A
#
# COMPACT_ATOMS: atom_id res chain seq x y z
N MET A 1 36.70 -23.95 -13.95
CA MET A 1 36.64 -22.74 -13.08
C MET A 1 35.92 -21.53 -13.71
N LYS A 2 36.07 -21.21 -15.00
CA LYS A 2 35.40 -20.04 -15.62
C LYS A 2 33.86 -20.11 -15.61
N GLY A 3 33.25 -21.29 -15.73
CA GLY A 3 31.79 -21.47 -15.70
C GLY A 3 31.18 -21.25 -14.31
N PHE A 4 31.87 -21.67 -13.24
CA PHE A 4 31.39 -21.57 -11.86
C PHE A 4 31.36 -20.11 -11.37
N LEU A 5 32.36 -19.31 -11.73
CA LEU A 5 32.42 -17.87 -11.46
C LEU A 5 31.33 -17.08 -12.21
N LYS A 6 30.95 -17.54 -13.42
CA LYS A 6 29.86 -16.92 -14.19
C LYS A 6 28.50 -17.23 -13.58
N ALA A 7 28.26 -18.48 -13.19
CA ALA A 7 27.05 -18.89 -12.49
C ALA A 7 26.89 -18.18 -11.14
N ALA A 8 27.95 -18.10 -10.33
CA ALA A 8 27.93 -17.40 -9.06
C ALA A 8 27.63 -15.90 -9.20
N LYS A 9 28.21 -15.20 -10.19
CA LYS A 9 27.90 -13.78 -10.44
C LYS A 9 26.44 -13.57 -10.88
N VAL A 10 25.89 -14.48 -11.68
CA VAL A 10 24.49 -14.39 -12.13
C VAL A 10 23.54 -14.65 -10.95
N CYS A 11 23.81 -15.66 -10.12
CA CYS A 11 22.99 -15.94 -8.93
C CYS A 11 23.05 -14.82 -7.89
N VAL A 12 24.23 -14.23 -7.64
CA VAL A 12 24.37 -13.10 -6.71
C VAL A 12 23.70 -11.83 -7.26
N GLY A 13 23.80 -11.57 -8.57
CA GLY A 13 23.11 -10.45 -9.21
C GLY A 13 21.58 -10.57 -9.18
N LEU A 14 21.06 -11.77 -9.42
CA LEU A 14 19.62 -12.07 -9.32
C LEU A 14 19.13 -11.93 -7.87
N ALA A 15 19.86 -12.51 -6.90
CA ALA A 15 19.51 -12.43 -5.49
C ALA A 15 19.50 -10.97 -4.97
N GLY A 16 20.49 -10.15 -5.32
CA GLY A 16 20.53 -8.74 -4.94
C GLY A 16 19.41 -7.90 -5.58
N SER A 17 19.00 -8.23 -6.81
CA SER A 17 17.89 -7.55 -7.48
C SER A 17 16.53 -7.85 -6.85
N LEU A 18 16.34 -9.06 -6.34
CA LEU A 18 15.12 -9.52 -5.69
C LEU A 18 15.02 -8.98 -4.25
N GLN A 19 16.14 -8.88 -3.54
CA GLN A 19 16.29 -8.20 -2.26
C GLN A 19 15.81 -6.75 -2.31
N ALA A 20 16.27 -6.01 -3.31
CA ALA A 20 15.86 -4.62 -3.51
C ALA A 20 14.34 -4.48 -3.69
N VAL A 21 13.72 -5.38 -4.48
CA VAL A 21 12.27 -5.32 -4.71
C VAL A 21 11.46 -5.62 -3.45
N ALA A 22 11.89 -6.57 -2.61
CA ALA A 22 11.21 -6.85 -1.35
C ALA A 22 11.30 -5.66 -0.38
N ALA A 23 12.47 -5.04 -0.27
CA ALA A 23 12.68 -3.84 0.54
C ALA A 23 11.83 -2.65 0.05
N ASP A 24 11.71 -2.46 -1.27
CA ASP A 24 10.89 -1.40 -1.86
C ASP A 24 9.40 -1.63 -1.57
N ILE A 25 8.89 -2.86 -1.71
CA ILE A 25 7.49 -3.19 -1.40
C ILE A 25 7.21 -2.97 0.09
N GLU A 26 8.13 -3.39 0.96
CA GLU A 26 8.01 -3.14 2.40
C GLU A 26 8.04 -1.64 2.73
N TRP A 27 8.85 -0.85 2.03
CA TRP A 27 8.86 0.60 2.19
C TRP A 27 7.51 1.24 1.84
N TYR A 28 6.89 0.84 0.73
CA TYR A 28 5.54 1.30 0.37
C TYR A 28 4.49 0.88 1.41
N TYR A 29 4.54 -0.37 1.87
CA TYR A 29 3.68 -0.90 2.93
C TYR A 29 3.78 -0.08 4.23
N ARG A 30 5.00 0.33 4.63
CA ARG A 30 5.22 1.02 5.90
C ARG A 30 4.89 2.51 5.84
N ASN A 31 5.20 3.18 4.73
CA ASN A 31 5.23 4.64 4.66
C ASN A 31 4.05 5.27 3.92
N PHE A 32 3.37 4.52 3.04
CA PHE A 32 2.31 5.09 2.19
C PHE A 32 1.00 4.35 2.33
N ALA A 33 1.03 3.01 2.38
CA ALA A 33 -0.18 2.20 2.40
C ALA A 33 -1.19 2.58 3.51
N PRO A 34 -0.79 2.92 4.75
CA PRO A 34 -1.74 3.35 5.78
C PRO A 34 -2.54 4.61 5.38
N THR A 35 -1.83 5.67 4.98
CA THR A 35 -2.43 6.96 4.60
C THR A 35 -3.17 6.87 3.28
N ASP A 36 -2.62 6.17 2.28
CA ASP A 36 -3.26 5.97 0.98
C ASP A 36 -4.61 5.25 1.14
N LEU A 37 -4.62 4.14 1.89
CA LEU A 37 -5.84 3.37 2.12
C LEU A 37 -6.84 4.13 2.99
N ALA A 38 -6.38 4.90 3.98
CA ALA A 38 -7.26 5.78 4.77
C ALA A 38 -7.92 6.85 3.90
N SER A 39 -7.15 7.46 2.99
CA SER A 39 -7.64 8.45 2.02
C SER A 39 -8.66 7.83 1.06
N LEU A 40 -8.35 6.68 0.47
CA LEU A 40 -9.26 5.98 -0.43
C LEU A 40 -10.57 5.58 0.27
N LYS A 41 -10.50 5.14 1.53
CA LYS A 41 -11.67 4.84 2.37
C LYS A 41 -12.48 6.12 2.67
N GLY A 42 -11.83 7.17 3.17
CA GLY A 42 -12.46 8.45 3.51
C GLY A 42 -13.11 9.14 2.33
N CYS A 43 -12.47 9.09 1.16
CA CYS A 43 -12.99 9.64 -0.09
C CYS A 43 -14.00 8.73 -0.81
N ARG A 44 -14.48 7.67 -0.15
CA ARG A 44 -15.51 6.75 -0.64
C ARG A 44 -15.15 6.12 -1.99
N LYS A 45 -13.88 5.72 -2.15
CA LYS A 45 -13.35 5.06 -3.35
C LYS A 45 -13.14 3.57 -3.11
N ASP A 46 -14.18 2.85 -2.69
CA ASP A 46 -14.11 1.45 -2.27
C ASP A 46 -13.45 0.52 -3.31
N THR A 47 -13.80 0.65 -4.60
CA THR A 47 -13.16 -0.14 -5.66
C THR A 47 -11.65 0.13 -5.77
N LEU A 48 -11.21 1.38 -5.54
CA LEU A 48 -9.79 1.73 -5.58
C LEU A 48 -9.06 1.26 -4.33
N TYR A 49 -9.73 1.32 -3.17
CA TYR A 49 -9.26 0.77 -1.91
C TYR A 49 -8.97 -0.74 -2.03
N ASP A 50 -9.94 -1.51 -2.52
CA ASP A 50 -9.80 -2.95 -2.75
C ASP A 50 -8.70 -3.25 -3.77
N GLY A 51 -8.65 -2.44 -4.85
CA GLY A 51 -7.62 -2.54 -5.87
C GLY A 51 -6.21 -2.28 -5.32
N TYR A 52 -6.05 -1.35 -4.38
CA TYR A 52 -4.78 -1.06 -3.73
C TYR A 52 -4.38 -2.22 -2.81
N LEU A 53 -5.29 -2.68 -1.94
CA LEU A 53 -5.02 -3.83 -1.06
C LEU A 53 -4.63 -5.07 -1.86
N SER A 54 -5.32 -5.34 -2.96
CA SER A 54 -4.97 -6.45 -3.85
C SER A 54 -3.58 -6.30 -4.46
N SER A 55 -3.24 -5.09 -4.95
CA SER A 55 -1.90 -4.80 -5.49
C SER A 55 -0.80 -5.01 -4.44
N LEU A 56 -1.02 -4.52 -3.22
CA LEU A 56 -0.08 -4.65 -2.11
C LEU A 56 0.09 -6.10 -1.68
N LYS A 57 -1.02 -6.83 -1.49
CA LYS A 57 -0.99 -8.25 -1.17
C LYS A 57 -0.23 -9.04 -2.24
N LYS A 58 -0.50 -8.75 -3.52
CA LYS A 58 0.22 -9.40 -4.62
C LYS A 58 1.71 -9.09 -4.57
N GLY A 59 2.09 -7.84 -4.30
CA GLY A 59 3.48 -7.45 -4.09
C GLY A 59 4.17 -8.26 -3.00
N LEU A 60 3.50 -8.41 -1.85
CA LEU A 60 4.03 -9.20 -0.73
C LEU A 60 4.19 -10.69 -1.09
N GLU A 61 3.28 -11.26 -1.87
CA GLU A 61 3.33 -12.67 -2.32
C GLU A 61 4.42 -12.94 -3.37
N VAL A 62 4.78 -11.94 -4.17
CA VAL A 62 5.81 -12.09 -5.22
C VAL A 62 7.22 -11.73 -4.73
N ALA A 63 7.32 -10.93 -3.66
CA ALA A 63 8.58 -10.66 -2.98
C ALA A 63 9.12 -11.96 -2.33
N PRO A 64 10.31 -12.45 -2.75
CA PRO A 64 10.83 -13.76 -2.31
C PRO A 64 11.38 -13.76 -0.88
N GLU A 65 11.68 -12.57 -0.33
CA GLU A 65 12.25 -12.44 1.02
C GLU A 65 11.19 -12.27 2.12
N ILE A 66 9.94 -12.05 1.70
CA ILE A 66 8.84 -11.90 2.63
C ILE A 66 8.38 -13.29 3.06
N ASP A 67 8.29 -13.49 4.37
CA ASP A 67 7.65 -14.69 4.92
C ASP A 67 6.17 -14.68 4.55
N HIS A 68 5.81 -15.46 3.53
CA HIS A 68 4.45 -15.51 3.00
C HIS A 68 3.43 -15.97 4.04
N MET A 69 3.85 -16.73 5.05
CA MET A 69 2.98 -17.13 6.16
C MET A 69 2.55 -15.94 7.04
N ARG A 70 3.33 -14.85 7.02
CA ARG A 70 3.04 -13.62 7.78
C ARG A 70 2.22 -12.59 7.01
N ILE A 71 1.96 -12.81 5.72
CA ILE A 71 1.15 -11.87 4.91
C ILE A 71 -0.20 -11.56 5.56
N PRO A 72 -0.98 -12.55 6.08
CA PRO A 72 -2.23 -12.24 6.77
C PRO A 72 -2.05 -11.32 7.98
N LEU A 73 -0.96 -11.48 8.74
CA LEU A 73 -0.64 -10.64 9.88
C LEU A 73 -0.24 -9.23 9.44
N PHE A 74 0.54 -9.09 8.36
CA PHE A 74 0.88 -7.78 7.80
C PHE A 74 -0.36 -7.04 7.32
N ILE A 75 -1.25 -7.70 6.60
CA ILE A 75 -2.52 -7.07 6.18
C ILE A 75 -3.35 -6.66 7.39
N LYS A 76 -3.49 -7.52 8.42
CA LYS A 76 -4.20 -7.16 9.65
C LYS A 76 -3.60 -5.92 10.33
N ASN A 77 -2.28 -5.86 10.46
CA ASN A 77 -1.59 -4.74 11.08
C ASN A 77 -1.73 -3.45 10.26
N LEU A 78 -1.68 -3.56 8.94
CA LEU A 78 -1.94 -2.44 8.03
C LEU A 78 -3.35 -1.89 8.24
N LEU A 79 -4.38 -2.75 8.24
CA LEU A 79 -5.76 -2.30 8.44
C LEU A 79 -5.94 -1.58 9.78
N GLY A 80 -5.28 -2.04 10.84
CA GLY A 80 -5.25 -1.33 12.12
C GLY A 80 -4.61 0.07 12.01
N LYS A 81 -3.53 0.21 11.24
CA LYS A 81 -2.93 1.54 10.97
C LYS A 81 -3.83 2.41 10.10
N VAL A 82 -4.50 1.83 9.10
CA VAL A 82 -5.46 2.54 8.24
C VAL A 82 -6.58 3.14 9.09
N ASP A 83 -7.09 2.41 10.07
CA ASP A 83 -8.12 2.94 10.98
C ASP A 83 -7.58 4.09 11.85
N VAL A 84 -6.32 4.04 12.26
CA VAL A 84 -5.67 5.16 12.99
C VAL A 84 -5.50 6.37 12.08
N GLU A 85 -4.95 6.20 10.86
CA GLU A 85 -4.77 7.29 9.90
C GLU A 85 -6.12 7.92 9.51
N TYR A 86 -7.14 7.10 9.26
CA TYR A 86 -8.49 7.57 8.96
C TYR A 86 -9.08 8.45 10.08
N GLN A 87 -8.73 8.16 11.34
CA GLN A 87 -9.07 9.02 12.47
C GLN A 87 -8.26 10.31 12.50
N LEU A 88 -6.94 10.21 12.37
CA LEU A 88 -6.02 11.35 12.42
C LEU A 88 -6.26 12.35 11.28
N MET A 89 -6.65 11.87 10.11
CA MET A 89 -7.01 12.69 8.95
C MET A 89 -8.35 13.41 9.13
N GLY A 90 -9.19 12.99 10.09
CA GLY A 90 -10.48 13.64 10.36
C GLY A 90 -11.68 13.05 9.61
N TYR A 91 -11.49 12.00 8.80
CA TYR A 91 -12.61 11.33 8.12
C TYR A 91 -13.60 10.70 9.12
N LYS A 92 -13.11 10.16 10.24
CA LYS A 92 -14.01 9.66 11.30
C LYS A 92 -14.92 10.76 11.85
N ALA A 93 -14.35 11.95 12.12
CA ALA A 93 -15.14 13.07 12.64
C ALA A 93 -16.16 13.56 11.61
N TYR A 94 -15.77 13.57 10.33
CA TYR A 94 -16.69 13.86 9.23
C TYR A 94 -17.86 12.87 9.19
N ASP A 95 -17.59 11.57 9.14
CA ASP A 95 -18.64 10.54 9.01
C ASP A 95 -19.50 10.44 10.29
N GLU A 96 -18.94 10.63 11.49
CA GLU A 96 -19.71 10.70 12.74
C GLU A 96 -20.67 11.91 12.76
N TYR A 97 -20.25 13.05 12.21
CA TYR A 97 -21.13 14.20 12.08
C TYR A 97 -22.25 13.93 11.06
N GLU A 98 -21.93 13.42 9.88
CA GLU A 98 -22.93 13.04 8.86
C GLU A 98 -23.96 12.04 9.41
N ALA A 99 -23.50 11.03 10.15
CA ALA A 99 -24.36 10.03 10.78
C ALA A 99 -25.21 10.60 11.93
N SER A 100 -24.76 11.68 12.58
CA SER A 100 -25.48 12.29 13.70
C SER A 100 -26.77 13.02 13.31
N GLY A 101 -26.94 13.36 12.03
CA GLY A 101 -28.11 14.10 11.53
C GLY A 101 -28.25 15.51 12.10
N LYS A 102 -27.19 16.07 12.70
CA LYS A 102 -27.20 17.43 13.24
C LYS A 102 -27.42 18.45 12.11
N PRO A 103 -28.21 19.50 12.34
CA PRO A 103 -28.40 20.56 11.37
C PRO A 103 -27.14 21.43 11.24
N GLY A 104 -26.88 21.91 10.02
CA GLY A 104 -25.76 22.80 9.71
C GLY A 104 -24.65 22.12 8.89
N PRO A 105 -23.63 22.88 8.47
CA PRO A 105 -22.51 22.33 7.72
C PRO A 105 -21.62 21.48 8.62
N ASN A 106 -21.09 20.40 8.07
CA ASN A 106 -20.14 19.54 8.74
C ASN A 106 -18.83 20.31 9.03
N PRO A 107 -18.41 20.45 10.30
CA PRO A 107 -17.20 21.20 10.65
C PRO A 107 -15.92 20.55 10.11
N SER A 108 -15.98 19.26 9.77
CA SER A 108 -14.88 18.51 9.16
C SER A 108 -14.98 18.44 7.63
N ALA A 109 -15.90 19.16 6.99
CA ALA A 109 -16.09 19.11 5.53
C ALA A 109 -14.81 19.40 4.72
N GLY A 110 -13.89 20.21 5.27
CA GLY A 110 -12.60 20.50 4.64
C GLY A 110 -11.74 19.26 4.37
N VAL A 111 -11.94 18.15 5.09
CA VAL A 111 -11.24 16.88 4.83
C VAL A 111 -11.57 16.30 3.45
N MET A 112 -12.71 16.67 2.87
CA MET A 112 -13.13 16.18 1.56
C MET A 112 -12.52 16.99 0.41
N GLU A 113 -11.99 18.18 0.68
CA GLU A 113 -11.41 19.06 -0.36
C GLU A 113 -10.12 18.49 -0.95
N SER A 114 -9.35 17.71 -0.18
CA SER A 114 -8.11 17.09 -0.64
C SER A 114 -8.32 15.79 -1.42
N CYS A 115 -9.55 15.28 -1.50
CA CYS A 115 -9.82 13.93 -2.01
C CYS A 115 -9.26 13.66 -3.40
N ASP A 116 -9.38 14.59 -4.35
CA ASP A 116 -8.85 14.38 -5.70
C ASP A 116 -7.32 14.24 -5.69
N THR A 117 -6.64 15.02 -4.85
CA THR A 117 -5.17 14.96 -4.70
C THR A 117 -4.74 13.68 -4.01
N ASP A 118 -5.40 13.31 -2.91
CA ASP A 118 -5.03 12.16 -2.10
C ASP A 118 -5.32 10.85 -2.85
N VAL A 119 -6.44 10.76 -3.56
CA VAL A 119 -6.75 9.64 -4.46
C VAL A 119 -5.71 9.54 -5.58
N SER A 120 -5.33 10.66 -6.21
CA SER A 120 -4.31 10.68 -7.26
C SER A 120 -2.95 10.17 -6.75
N ASN A 121 -2.52 10.62 -5.56
CA ASN A 121 -1.27 10.16 -4.94
C ASN A 121 -1.33 8.68 -4.58
N SER A 122 -2.44 8.21 -4.01
CA SER A 122 -2.68 6.80 -3.71
C SER A 122 -2.58 5.93 -4.96
N LEU A 123 -3.12 6.40 -6.09
CA LEU A 123 -3.02 5.68 -7.36
C LEU A 123 -1.60 5.62 -7.91
N LYS A 124 -0.80 6.70 -7.77
CA LYS A 124 0.62 6.69 -8.15
C LYS A 124 1.40 5.64 -7.34
N ASN A 125 1.18 5.58 -6.04
CA ASN A 125 1.83 4.61 -5.17
C ASN A 125 1.40 3.17 -5.51
N ARG A 126 0.11 2.95 -5.76
CA ARG A 126 -0.40 1.66 -6.25
C ARG A 126 0.27 1.22 -7.56
N ILE A 127 0.42 2.14 -8.52
CA ILE A 127 1.13 1.86 -9.78
C ILE A 127 2.56 1.42 -9.49
N LYS A 128 3.27 2.09 -8.57
CA LYS A 128 4.64 1.71 -8.18
C LYS A 128 4.71 0.33 -7.52
N ILE A 129 3.77 0.00 -6.64
CA ILE A 129 3.66 -1.34 -6.07
C ILE A 129 3.46 -2.40 -7.18
N ASN A 130 2.62 -2.13 -8.18
CA ASN A 130 2.42 -3.04 -9.31
C ASN A 130 3.67 -3.18 -10.18
N GLU A 131 4.39 -2.09 -10.48
CA GLU A 131 5.65 -2.12 -11.23
C GLU A 131 6.70 -2.99 -10.51
N LEU A 132 6.83 -2.82 -9.20
CA LEU A 132 7.71 -3.66 -8.36
C LEU A 132 7.28 -5.12 -8.39
N SER A 133 5.98 -5.39 -8.32
CA SER A 133 5.44 -6.75 -8.37
C SER A 133 5.74 -7.44 -9.70
N LEU A 134 5.57 -6.73 -10.82
CA LEU A 134 5.90 -7.23 -12.16
C LEU A 134 7.40 -7.47 -12.31
N LYS A 135 8.24 -6.58 -11.77
CA LYS A 135 9.70 -6.75 -11.76
C LYS A 135 10.12 -8.00 -10.98
N ALA A 136 9.52 -8.25 -9.82
CA ALA A 136 9.76 -9.48 -9.06
C ALA A 136 9.32 -10.73 -9.82
N LEU A 137 8.18 -10.69 -10.52
CA LEU A 137 7.68 -11.80 -11.32
C LEU A 137 8.58 -12.12 -12.52
N HIS A 138 9.09 -11.10 -13.24
CA HIS A 138 10.01 -11.30 -14.37
C HIS A 138 11.43 -11.71 -13.96
N ALA A 139 11.80 -11.53 -12.69
CA ALA A 139 13.08 -11.98 -12.16
C ALA A 139 13.06 -13.44 -11.68
N ARG A 140 11.89 -14.10 -11.68
CA ARG A 140 11.71 -15.55 -11.45
C ARG A 140 11.78 -16.30 -12.77
#